data_AF-A0A1V5JB95-F1
#
_entry.id   AF-A0A1V5JB95-F1
#
_cell.length_a   1.000
_cell.length_b   1.000
_cell.length_c   1.000
_cell.angle_alpha   90.00
_cell.angle_beta   90.00
_cell.angle_gamma   90.00
#
_symmetry.space_group_name_H-M   'P 1'
#
loop_
_entity.id
_entity.type
_entity.pdbx_description
1 polymer ?
#
loop_
_entity_poly.entity_id
_entity_poly.type
_entity_poly.pdbx_seq_one_letter_code
_entity_poly.pdbx_strand_id
1 'polypeptide(L)'
;MRKRGGFLQHGTLLVSFDARRTASLLLRHFTPKEANELKSSTTSLDEHLKELPDIQHVCEKLKYGFINELGIKLKEDKLTASEEKLKNDLVKKYTSANWNMEKKRKPDKTER
;
A
#
# COMPACT_ATOMS: atom_id res chain seq x y z
N MET A 1 8.12 9.15 3.28
CA MET A 1 8.44 10.03 4.43
C MET A 1 9.95 10.19 4.53
N ARG A 2 10.49 11.40 4.76
CA ARG A 2 11.93 11.63 4.99
C ARG A 2 12.13 12.19 6.39
N LYS A 3 13.05 11.63 7.18
CA LYS A 3 13.35 12.11 8.53
C LYS A 3 14.77 11.71 8.94
N ARG A 4 15.54 12.68 9.47
CA ARG A 4 16.87 12.48 10.10
C ARG A 4 17.79 11.53 9.32
N GLY A 5 18.03 11.84 8.05
CA GLY A 5 18.92 11.04 7.18
C GLY A 5 18.32 9.74 6.64
N GLY A 6 17.13 9.33 7.10
CA GLY A 6 16.41 8.18 6.55
C GLY A 6 15.24 8.59 5.67
N PHE A 7 14.85 7.70 4.76
CA PHE A 7 13.61 7.79 4.01
C PHE A 7 12.88 6.46 3.98
N LEU A 8 11.55 6.53 3.98
CA LEU A 8 10.66 5.40 3.77
C LEU A 8 9.88 5.62 2.49
N GLN A 9 10.09 4.72 1.54
CA GLN A 9 9.27 4.54 0.34
C GLN A 9 8.53 3.21 0.46
N HIS A 10 7.21 3.28 0.35
CA HIS A 10 6.34 2.11 0.32
C HIS A 10 5.23 2.36 -0.71
N GLY A 11 4.69 1.30 -1.27
CA GLY A 11 3.64 1.36 -2.28
C GLY A 11 2.95 0.01 -2.42
N THR A 12 1.93 -0.02 -3.26
CA THR A 12 1.15 -1.23 -3.55
C THR A 12 1.27 -1.53 -5.04
N LEU A 13 1.54 -2.80 -5.37
CA LEU A 13 1.45 -3.31 -6.73
C LEU A 13 0.16 -4.14 -6.83
N LEU A 14 -0.67 -3.82 -7.83
CA LEU A 14 -1.91 -4.55 -8.07
C LEU A 14 -1.58 -5.84 -8.84
N VAL A 15 -1.55 -6.97 -8.13
CA VAL A 15 -1.36 -8.28 -8.76
C VAL A 15 -2.66 -8.74 -9.43
N SER A 16 -3.76 -8.60 -8.69
CA SER A 16 -5.14 -8.78 -9.14
C SER A 16 -5.99 -7.64 -8.62
N PHE A 17 -6.94 -7.13 -9.39
CA PHE A 17 -7.72 -5.97 -9.01
C PHE A 17 -9.22 -6.10 -9.31
N ASP A 18 -10.06 -5.95 -8.27
CA ASP A 18 -11.51 -5.85 -8.43
C ASP A 18 -11.94 -4.39 -8.24
N ALA A 19 -12.16 -3.69 -9.37
CA ALA A 19 -12.58 -2.30 -9.37
C ALA A 19 -13.95 -2.08 -8.70
N ARG A 20 -14.90 -3.02 -8.86
CA ARG A 20 -16.24 -2.88 -8.26
C ARG A 20 -16.15 -3.00 -6.74
N ARG A 21 -15.47 -4.03 -6.24
CA ARG A 21 -15.29 -4.24 -4.80
C ARG A 21 -14.52 -3.08 -4.18
N THR A 22 -13.44 -2.63 -4.83
CA THR A 22 -12.65 -1.49 -4.36
C THR A 22 -13.50 -0.21 -4.28
N ALA A 23 -14.26 0.10 -5.33
CA ALA A 23 -15.14 1.27 -5.34
C ALA A 23 -16.21 1.19 -4.24
N SER A 24 -16.79 0.02 -3.98
CA SER A 24 -17.78 -0.17 -2.91
C SER A 24 -17.25 0.09 -1.50
N LEU A 25 -15.94 -0.05 -1.28
CA LEU A 25 -15.30 0.16 0.03
C LEU A 25 -14.78 1.58 0.20
N LEU A 26 -14.30 2.22 -0.88
CA LEU A 26 -13.64 3.52 -0.82
C LEU A 26 -14.58 4.69 -1.09
N LEU A 27 -15.62 4.50 -1.90
CA LEU A 27 -16.53 5.56 -2.30
C LEU A 27 -17.77 5.56 -1.40
N ARG A 28 -18.15 6.74 -0.90
CA ARG A 28 -19.34 6.94 -0.07
C ARG A 28 -20.64 6.64 -0.83
N HIS A 29 -20.64 6.90 -2.14
CA HIS A 29 -21.71 6.53 -3.06
C HIS A 29 -21.08 5.75 -4.20
N PHE A 30 -21.62 4.57 -4.49
CA PHE A 30 -21.12 3.66 -5.50
C PHE A 30 -22.17 3.53 -6.61
N THR A 31 -21.77 3.77 -7.85
CA THR A 31 -22.54 3.37 -9.03
C THR A 31 -21.65 2.54 -9.96
N PRO A 32 -22.25 1.80 -10.91
CA PRO A 32 -21.48 1.08 -11.93
C PRO A 32 -20.55 1.99 -12.75
N LYS A 33 -20.87 3.30 -12.84
CA LYS A 33 -20.06 4.26 -13.58
C LYS A 33 -18.70 4.48 -12.92
N GLU A 34 -18.64 4.75 -11.61
CA GLU A 34 -17.36 4.97 -10.92
C GLU A 34 -16.50 3.72 -10.90
N ALA A 35 -17.12 2.53 -10.83
CA ALA A 35 -16.38 1.27 -10.93
C ALA A 35 -15.72 1.10 -12.31
N ASN A 36 -16.43 1.46 -13.39
CA ASN A 36 -15.88 1.41 -14.74
C ASN A 36 -14.78 2.45 -14.95
N GLU A 37 -14.94 3.66 -14.41
CA GLU A 37 -13.89 4.69 -14.43
C GLU A 37 -12.63 4.20 -13.69
N LEU A 38 -12.79 3.60 -12.51
CA LEU A 38 -11.68 3.03 -11.74
C LEU A 38 -11.01 1.88 -12.51
N LYS A 39 -11.80 0.99 -13.12
CA LYS A 39 -11.27 -0.09 -13.98
C LYS A 39 -10.51 0.46 -15.18
N SER A 40 -10.99 1.53 -15.81
CA SER A 40 -10.35 2.11 -17.00
C SER A 40 -9.06 2.89 -16.71
N SER A 41 -8.86 3.31 -15.45
CA SER A 41 -7.73 4.15 -15.02
C SER A 41 -6.65 3.37 -14.25
N THR A 42 -6.85 2.08 -14.04
CA THR A 42 -5.92 1.20 -13.32
C THR A 42 -5.72 -0.10 -14.07
N THR A 43 -4.69 -0.85 -13.70
CA THR A 43 -4.48 -2.20 -14.22
C THR A 43 -3.81 -3.07 -13.17
N SER A 44 -3.83 -4.37 -13.38
CA SER A 44 -3.16 -5.37 -12.55
C SER A 44 -2.33 -6.34 -13.38
N LEU A 45 -1.42 -7.08 -12.72
CA LEU A 45 -0.53 -8.01 -13.41
C LEU A 45 -1.29 -9.10 -14.16
N ASP A 46 -2.39 -9.61 -13.60
CA ASP A 46 -3.24 -10.62 -14.24
C ASP A 46 -3.96 -10.13 -15.51
N GLU A 47 -4.13 -8.83 -15.71
CA GLU A 47 -4.67 -8.27 -16.95
C GLU A 47 -3.66 -8.24 -18.10
N HIS A 48 -2.36 -8.19 -17.76
CA HIS A 48 -1.27 -8.07 -18.73
C HIS A 48 -0.49 -9.35 -18.97
N LEU A 49 -0.58 -10.32 -18.06
CA LEU A 49 0.12 -11.59 -18.15
C LEU A 49 -0.83 -12.70 -18.63
N LYS A 50 -0.36 -13.52 -19.57
CA LYS A 50 -1.11 -14.69 -20.06
C LYS A 50 -1.40 -15.70 -18.96
N GLU A 51 -0.46 -15.83 -18.04
CA GLU A 51 -0.55 -16.68 -16.86
C GLU A 51 0.06 -15.90 -15.70
N LEU A 52 -0.67 -15.81 -14.59
CA LEU A 52 -0.22 -15.07 -13.43
C LEU A 52 0.82 -15.93 -12.68
N PRO A 53 2.06 -15.44 -12.49
CA PRO A 53 3.05 -16.17 -11.72
C PRO A 53 2.67 -16.17 -10.23
N ASP A 54 3.20 -17.13 -9.49
CA ASP A 54 3.07 -17.15 -8.03
C ASP A 54 3.60 -15.85 -7.40
N ILE A 55 3.02 -15.45 -6.27
CA ILE A 55 3.40 -14.22 -5.56
C ILE A 55 4.89 -14.22 -5.17
N GLN A 56 5.44 -15.39 -4.81
CA GLN A 56 6.85 -15.47 -4.49
C GLN A 56 7.73 -15.11 -5.69
N HIS A 57 7.33 -15.54 -6.89
CA HIS A 57 8.04 -15.18 -8.11
C HIS A 57 7.99 -13.68 -8.39
N VAL A 58 6.83 -13.03 -8.17
CA VAL A 58 6.70 -11.57 -8.30
C VAL A 58 7.65 -10.86 -7.32
N CYS A 59 7.69 -11.31 -6.06
CA CYS A 59 8.58 -10.78 -5.03
C CYS A 59 10.06 -10.94 -5.42
N GLU A 60 10.45 -12.09 -5.97
CA GLU A 60 11.81 -12.36 -6.44
C GLU A 60 12.22 -11.43 -7.59
N LYS A 61 11.33 -11.21 -8.56
CA LYS A 61 11.58 -10.28 -9.67
C LYS A 61 11.72 -8.83 -9.20
N LEU A 62 10.88 -8.39 -8.26
CA LEU A 62 11.02 -7.08 -7.64
C LEU A 62 12.35 -6.96 -6.90
N LYS A 63 12.71 -7.95 -6.07
CA LYS A 63 13.99 -8.00 -5.35
C LYS A 63 15.19 -7.89 -6.31
N TYR A 64 15.16 -8.64 -7.41
CA TYR A 64 16.18 -8.58 -8.46
C TYR A 64 16.30 -7.19 -9.09
N GLY A 65 15.17 -6.57 -9.43
CA GLY A 65 15.15 -5.19 -9.95
C GLY A 65 15.79 -4.19 -8.97
N PHE A 66 15.39 -4.22 -7.69
CA PHE A 66 15.99 -3.35 -6.67
C PHE A 66 17.51 -3.56 -6.51
N ILE A 67 17.98 -4.81 -6.52
CA ILE A 67 19.40 -5.14 -6.41
C ILE A 67 20.20 -4.53 -7.58
N ASN A 68 19.72 -4.71 -8.81
CA ASN A 68 20.46 -4.28 -9.99
C ASN A 68 20.39 -2.77 -10.20
N GLU A 69 19.19 -2.19 -10.10
CA GLU A 69 18.98 -0.76 -10.37
C GLU A 69 19.62 0.13 -9.31
N LEU A 70 19.67 -0.31 -8.05
CA LEU A 70 20.29 0.45 -6.97
C LEU A 70 21.74 0.04 -6.70
N GLY A 71 22.23 -1.04 -7.31
CA GLY A 71 23.58 -1.58 -7.06
C GLY A 71 23.79 -2.06 -5.62
N ILE A 72 22.74 -2.53 -4.96
CA ILE A 72 22.76 -2.94 -3.55
C ILE A 72 22.78 -4.47 -3.40
N LYS A 73 23.20 -4.96 -2.23
CA LYS A 73 23.04 -6.37 -1.84
C LYS A 73 21.97 -6.49 -0.77
N LEU A 74 20.94 -7.29 -1.03
CA LEU A 74 19.91 -7.60 -0.05
C LEU A 74 20.17 -8.97 0.57
N LYS A 75 20.34 -8.99 1.89
CA LYS A 75 20.48 -10.20 2.70
C LYS A 75 19.22 -10.38 3.53
N GLU A 76 18.72 -11.62 3.58
CA GLU A 76 17.63 -11.96 4.48
C GLU A 76 18.11 -11.89 5.93
N ASP A 77 17.36 -11.20 6.77
CA ASP A 77 17.66 -11.04 8.18
C ASP A 77 16.36 -10.79 8.98
N LYS A 78 16.45 -10.94 10.30
CA LYS A 78 15.34 -10.66 11.21
C LYS A 78 15.39 -9.21 11.68
N LEU A 79 14.25 -8.73 12.19
CA LEU A 79 14.21 -7.47 12.92
C LEU A 79 15.14 -7.53 14.13
N THR A 80 15.89 -6.46 14.35
CA THR A 80 16.73 -6.30 15.54
C THR A 80 15.87 -6.19 16.81
N ALA A 81 16.45 -6.43 17.98
CA ALA A 81 15.73 -6.31 19.26
C ALA A 81 15.11 -4.90 19.45
N SER A 82 15.79 -3.86 18.98
CA SER A 82 15.30 -2.48 19.02
C SER A 82 14.11 -2.26 18.08
N GLU A 83 14.14 -2.82 16.87
CA GLU A 83 13.02 -2.74 15.92
C GLU A 83 11.82 -3.56 16.38
N GLU A 84 12.04 -4.73 16.97
CA GLU A 84 11.00 -5.56 17.58
C GLU A 84 10.30 -4.83 18.73
N LYS A 85 11.08 -4.21 19.63
CA LYS A 85 10.53 -3.38 20.70
C LYS A 85 9.70 -2.21 20.13
N LEU A 86 10.23 -1.50 19.14
CA LEU A 86 9.53 -0.40 18.49
C LEU A 86 8.25 -0.85 17.78
N LYS A 87 8.28 -1.98 17.08
CA LYS A 87 7.11 -2.60 16.46
C LYS A 87 6.02 -2.85 17.52
N ASN A 88 6.38 -3.50 18.62
CA ASN A 88 5.43 -3.83 19.69
C ASN A 88 4.81 -2.59 20.35
N ASP A 89 5.58 -1.52 20.51
CA ASP A 89 5.05 -0.25 21.00
C ASP A 89 4.15 0.46 19.98
N LEU A 90 4.52 0.42 18.69
CA LEU A 90 3.71 1.00 17.61
C LEU A 90 2.43 0.21 17.32
N VAL A 91 2.40 -1.10 17.56
CA VAL A 91 1.18 -1.91 17.42
C VAL A 91 0.05 -1.33 18.29
N LYS A 92 0.34 -0.92 19.53
CA LYS A 92 -0.64 -0.28 20.43
C LYS A 92 -1.31 0.94 19.80
N LYS A 93 -0.55 1.70 19.02
CA LYS A 93 -1.02 2.87 18.30
C LYS A 93 -1.85 2.46 17.08
N TYR A 94 -1.33 1.58 16.23
CA TYR A 94 -2.01 1.19 14.99
C TYR A 94 -3.27 0.33 15.19
N THR A 95 -3.45 -0.30 16.36
CA THR A 95 -4.69 -0.99 16.72
C THR A 95 -5.72 -0.08 17.39
N SER A 96 -5.31 1.12 17.82
CA SER A 96 -6.22 2.05 18.49
C SER A 96 -7.24 2.63 17.52
N ALA A 97 -8.53 2.48 17.84
CA ALA A 97 -9.60 3.16 17.11
C ALA A 97 -9.40 4.68 17.10
N ASN A 98 -8.85 5.25 18.17
CA ASN A 98 -8.52 6.66 18.25
C ASN A 98 -7.57 7.08 17.12
N TRP A 99 -6.47 6.35 16.95
CA TRP A 99 -5.51 6.61 15.89
C TRP A 99 -6.10 6.41 14.49
N ASN A 100 -6.91 5.36 14.29
CA ASN A 100 -7.46 5.00 12.98
C ASN A 100 -8.65 5.87 12.56
N MET A 101 -9.43 6.42 13.51
CA MET A 101 -10.71 7.09 13.24
C MET A 101 -10.70 8.59 13.54
N GLU A 102 -9.83 9.10 14.43
CA GLU A 102 -9.78 10.53 14.71
C GLU A 102 -9.17 11.33 13.55
N LYS A 103 -10.03 11.73 12.61
CA LYS A 103 -9.77 12.95 11.84
C LYS A 103 -9.97 14.13 12.79
N LYS A 104 -8.97 15.02 12.89
CA LYS A 104 -9.20 16.40 13.33
C LYS A 104 -10.37 16.94 12.49
N ARG A 105 -11.56 17.09 13.09
CA ARG A 105 -12.67 17.83 12.48
C ARG A 105 -12.15 19.25 12.23
N LYS A 106 -11.74 19.56 10.99
CA LYS A 106 -11.71 20.96 10.58
C LYS A 106 -13.17 21.35 10.33
N PRO A 107 -13.69 22.42 10.95
CA PRO A 107 -15.02 22.90 10.64
C PRO A 107 -15.09 23.24 9.15
N ASP A 108 -16.16 22.77 8.53
CA ASP A 108 -16.51 23.05 7.14
C ASP A 108 -16.65 24.56 6.98
N LYS A 109 -15.75 25.19 6.21
CA LYS A 109 -15.90 26.59 5.81
C LYS A 109 -16.62 26.59 4.47
N THR A 110 -17.94 26.39 4.52
CA THR A 110 -18.81 26.65 3.38
C THR A 110 -19.97 27.52 3.82
N GLU A 111 -19.68 28.81 4.00
CA GLU A 111 -20.65 29.90 3.84
C GLU A 111 -19.94 31.00 3.06
N ARG A 112 -20.36 31.15 1.79
CA ARG A 112 -20.47 32.42 1.03
C ARG A 112 -21.12 32.12 -0.31
#